data_AF-A0A8T2IC00-F1
#
_entry.id   AF-A0A8T2IC00-F1
#
_cell.length_a   1.000
_cell.length_b   1.000
_cell.length_c   1.000
_cell.angle_alpha   90.00
_cell.angle_beta   90.00
_cell.angle_gamma   90.00
#
_symmetry.space_group_name_H-M   'P 1'
#
loop_
_entity.id
_entity.type
_entity.pdbx_description
1 polymer ?
#
loop_
_entity_poly.entity_id
_entity_poly.type
_entity_poly.pdbx_seq_one_letter_code
_entity_poly.pdbx_strand_id
1 'polypeptide(L)'
;MSSGDFSSPLISVGAVIKNPNFSRENIYFMTRQERYEGAVRNIFNLKKMMNERGITVGDIGPKMSFECIDNGFLMMRNVRVPKEDMLSRYCKVQSDGTYCGDLMKACTIAIRYSTVRRQSEFKPGDKEPKILEYQTQQHKLLPLLSTCYAVHFSIRGAEKVYQQVFKEIQTGNFISLPELHALTAGMKAYVTEICSNGVEVCRKACGGHGYSLFSGLPTLYTKVTASCTYEGENTVLHLQVARFLVKCFAAAKSGQSLPPTLAYLSSPVSTACQANSHEDFLNPEVYLQAYQHRAYRLIASAASKMQKMVLSGAEQYEAWNSTSVELLKASIAHIHYLIVKSFVEVLGSLEKSPGIQKVLKSLCDLHALHGIFTHAGDFLLDGHLSAKQLDMVTTSYLGLLAVIRKDAVSLVDAFDYADQQLLSAIGSYDGNVYHNLLERAQKNPENNQVN
;
A
#
# COMPACT_ATOMS: atom_id res chain seq x y z
N MET A 1 32.13 -1.36 -32.54
CA MET A 1 31.18 -2.48 -32.55
C MET A 1 30.09 -2.16 -31.56
N SER A 2 28.84 -2.28 -32.00
CA SER A 2 27.62 -1.89 -31.31
C SER A 2 27.15 -2.97 -30.33
N SER A 3 26.81 -2.56 -29.12
CA SER A 3 25.86 -3.20 -28.21
C SER A 3 25.19 -2.03 -27.47
N GLY A 4 23.87 -1.84 -27.48
CA GLY A 4 22.88 -2.86 -27.22
C GLY A 4 22.62 -2.85 -25.72
N ASP A 5 22.06 -1.75 -25.19
CA ASP A 5 21.32 -1.76 -23.92
C ASP A 5 20.56 -0.44 -23.74
N PHE A 6 19.25 -0.58 -23.53
CA PHE A 6 18.31 0.50 -23.26
C PHE A 6 18.31 0.79 -21.75
N SER A 7 19.25 1.59 -21.25
CA SER A 7 19.13 2.18 -19.90
C SER A 7 19.86 3.54 -19.80
N SER A 8 19.22 4.46 -19.08
CA SER A 8 19.33 5.95 -19.07
C SER A 8 20.73 6.56 -18.79
N PRO A 9 20.95 7.89 -18.99
CA PRO A 9 20.60 8.89 -17.96
C PRO A 9 20.04 10.26 -18.45
N LEU A 10 19.58 11.06 -17.47
CA LEU A 10 19.02 12.42 -17.55
C LEU A 10 19.99 13.48 -18.11
N ILE A 11 19.45 14.50 -18.81
CA ILE A 11 20.19 15.68 -19.31
C ILE A 11 19.99 16.88 -18.36
N SER A 12 21.05 17.68 -18.16
CA SER A 12 21.02 18.88 -17.32
C SER A 12 20.27 20.06 -17.96
N VAL A 13 19.53 20.80 -17.12
CA VAL A 13 18.72 21.99 -17.46
C VAL A 13 19.56 23.17 -17.98
N GLY A 14 20.88 23.15 -17.80
CA GLY A 14 21.78 24.27 -18.12
C GLY A 14 22.00 24.54 -19.61
N ALA A 15 21.88 23.52 -20.48
CA ALA A 15 22.08 23.68 -21.92
C ALA A 15 20.89 24.35 -22.63
N VAL A 16 19.68 24.26 -22.06
CA VAL A 16 18.47 24.87 -22.60
C VAL A 16 18.43 26.37 -22.30
N ILE A 17 18.90 26.79 -21.13
CA ILE A 17 18.82 28.19 -20.65
C ILE A 17 19.74 29.14 -21.46
N LYS A 18 20.84 28.66 -22.04
CA LYS A 18 21.81 29.48 -22.79
C LYS A 18 21.48 29.67 -24.27
N ASN A 19 20.37 29.09 -24.77
CA ASN A 19 19.99 29.21 -26.18
C ASN A 19 19.19 30.51 -26.41
N PRO A 20 19.55 31.36 -27.39
CA PRO A 20 18.80 32.57 -27.74
C PRO A 20 17.31 32.30 -28.04
N ASN A 21 16.97 31.11 -28.56
CA ASN A 21 15.58 30.71 -28.85
C ASN A 21 14.74 30.46 -27.58
N PHE A 22 15.36 30.30 -26.41
CA PHE A 22 14.69 30.14 -25.11
C PHE A 22 14.90 31.35 -24.18
N SER A 23 15.44 32.45 -24.71
CA SER A 23 15.57 33.73 -24.01
C SER A 23 14.20 34.28 -23.61
N ARG A 24 14.07 34.74 -22.35
CA ARG A 24 12.82 35.29 -21.78
C ARG A 24 12.60 36.77 -22.11
N GLU A 25 13.01 37.25 -23.28
CA GLU A 25 12.77 38.65 -23.63
C GLU A 25 11.33 38.85 -24.12
N ASN A 26 10.57 39.66 -23.37
CA ASN A 26 9.24 40.22 -23.66
C ASN A 26 8.02 39.27 -23.76
N ILE A 27 7.89 38.34 -22.81
CA ILE A 27 6.66 37.53 -22.63
C ILE A 27 5.45 38.38 -22.18
N TYR A 28 5.69 39.58 -21.62
CA TYR A 28 4.65 40.47 -21.08
C TYR A 28 3.79 41.17 -22.14
N PHE A 29 4.22 41.23 -23.41
CA PHE A 29 3.52 41.92 -24.49
C PHE A 29 2.81 40.97 -25.47
N MET A 30 2.86 39.66 -25.21
CA MET A 30 2.30 38.63 -26.11
C MET A 30 0.87 38.23 -25.71
N THR A 31 0.00 38.15 -26.71
CA THR A 31 -1.34 37.55 -26.56
C THR A 31 -1.24 36.08 -26.16
N ARG A 32 -2.35 35.50 -25.68
CA ARG A 32 -2.40 34.08 -25.27
C ARG A 32 -2.06 33.14 -26.44
N GLN A 33 -2.45 33.51 -27.65
CA GLN A 33 -2.19 32.74 -28.86
C GLN A 33 -0.72 32.81 -29.28
N GLU A 34 -0.11 33.99 -29.28
CA GLU A 34 1.32 34.15 -29.61
C GLU A 34 2.23 33.41 -28.61
N ARG A 35 1.85 33.39 -27.32
CA ARG A 35 2.56 32.59 -26.30
C ARG A 35 2.46 31.09 -26.57
N TYR A 36 1.30 30.62 -27.02
CA TYR A 36 1.10 29.21 -27.37
C TYR A 36 1.90 28.83 -28.62
N GLU A 37 1.83 29.62 -29.69
CA GLU A 37 2.60 29.42 -30.92
C GLU A 37 4.12 29.47 -30.67
N GLY A 38 4.57 30.42 -29.84
CA GLY A 38 5.94 30.50 -29.36
C GLY A 38 6.38 29.26 -28.58
N ALA A 39 5.54 28.76 -27.67
CA ALA A 39 5.81 27.53 -26.92
C ALA A 39 5.88 26.30 -27.82
N VAL A 40 4.96 26.16 -28.79
CA VAL A 40 4.95 25.06 -29.77
C VAL A 40 6.22 25.08 -30.63
N ARG A 41 6.60 26.24 -31.15
CA ARG A 41 7.84 26.42 -31.94
C ARG A 41 9.09 26.09 -31.11
N ASN A 42 9.10 26.49 -29.85
CA ASN A 42 10.19 26.19 -28.92
C ASN A 42 10.32 24.70 -28.64
N ILE A 43 9.21 23.99 -28.40
CA ILE A 43 9.19 22.53 -28.22
C ILE A 43 9.67 21.82 -29.48
N PHE A 44 9.24 22.26 -30.66
CA PHE A 44 9.67 21.68 -31.93
C PHE A 44 11.18 21.86 -32.15
N ASN A 45 11.71 23.05 -31.90
CA ASN A 45 13.14 23.33 -32.00
C ASN A 45 13.96 22.54 -30.98
N LEU A 46 13.48 22.42 -29.73
CA LEU A 46 14.09 21.56 -28.72
C LEU A 46 14.16 20.10 -29.18
N LYS A 47 13.05 19.54 -29.66
CA LYS A 47 13.00 18.16 -30.18
C LYS A 47 13.96 17.97 -31.36
N LYS A 48 14.04 18.95 -32.27
CA LYS A 48 14.99 18.93 -33.39
C LYS A 48 16.45 18.94 -32.90
N MET A 49 16.80 19.86 -32.00
CA MET A 49 18.14 19.94 -31.42
C MET A 49 18.52 18.68 -30.63
N MET A 50 17.56 18.10 -29.90
CA MET A 50 17.75 16.84 -29.20
C MET A 50 18.05 15.73 -30.20
N ASN A 51 17.24 15.58 -31.26
CA ASN A 51 17.47 14.57 -32.29
C ASN A 51 18.83 14.74 -33.00
N GLU A 52 19.22 15.97 -33.33
CA GLU A 52 20.53 16.29 -33.91
C GLU A 52 21.71 15.92 -32.99
N ARG A 53 21.49 15.96 -31.67
CA ARG A 53 22.45 15.51 -30.66
C ARG A 53 22.35 14.03 -30.32
N GLY A 54 21.58 13.25 -31.10
CA GLY A 54 21.38 11.82 -30.88
C GLY A 54 20.41 11.49 -29.75
N ILE A 55 19.63 12.45 -29.27
CA ILE A 55 18.65 12.28 -28.18
C ILE A 55 17.25 12.21 -28.79
N THR A 56 16.56 11.07 -28.62
CA THR A 56 15.15 10.92 -28.99
C THR A 56 14.30 10.82 -27.74
N VAL A 57 13.24 11.64 -27.67
CA VAL A 57 12.26 11.62 -26.60
C VAL A 57 10.84 11.61 -27.14
N GLY A 58 9.93 10.97 -26.43
CA GLY A 58 8.51 10.98 -26.75
C GLY A 58 7.68 10.36 -25.63
N ASP A 59 6.36 10.36 -25.78
CA ASP A 59 5.41 9.73 -24.85
C ASP A 59 5.31 8.22 -25.14
N ILE A 60 5.11 7.40 -24.10
CA ILE A 60 4.99 5.94 -24.23
C ILE A 60 3.60 5.46 -24.66
N GLY A 61 2.65 6.40 -24.78
CA GLY A 61 1.28 6.14 -25.19
C GLY A 61 0.28 6.11 -24.03
N PRO A 62 -0.97 5.71 -24.34
CA PRO A 62 -2.03 5.61 -23.36
C PRO A 62 -1.71 4.54 -22.31
N LYS A 63 -2.17 4.79 -21.10
CA LYS A 63 -1.94 3.98 -19.90
C LYS A 63 -3.30 3.63 -19.28
N MET A 64 -3.31 2.67 -18.35
CA MET A 64 -4.54 2.31 -17.61
C MET A 64 -5.08 3.45 -16.73
N SER A 65 -4.21 4.38 -16.33
CA SER A 65 -4.52 5.66 -15.66
C SER A 65 -3.31 6.60 -15.83
N PHE A 66 -3.28 7.71 -15.11
CA PHE A 66 -2.25 8.75 -15.23
C PHE A 66 -2.19 9.34 -16.65
N GLU A 67 -3.35 9.55 -17.29
CA GLU A 67 -3.43 10.16 -18.63
C GLU A 67 -2.88 11.59 -18.64
N CYS A 68 -2.87 12.27 -17.49
CA CYS A 68 -2.30 13.60 -17.33
C CYS A 68 -0.78 13.61 -17.04
N ILE A 69 -0.13 12.43 -16.99
CA ILE A 69 1.31 12.31 -16.82
C ILE A 69 1.95 11.85 -18.14
N ASP A 70 2.88 12.66 -18.64
CA ASP A 70 3.65 12.42 -19.86
C ASP A 70 4.79 11.41 -19.60
N ASN A 71 4.44 10.18 -19.26
CA ASN A 71 5.43 9.09 -19.13
C ASN A 71 6.16 8.93 -20.46
N GLY A 72 7.46 9.22 -20.46
CA GLY A 72 8.24 9.27 -21.70
C GLY A 72 9.22 8.13 -21.91
N PHE A 73 9.66 7.96 -23.15
CA PHE A 73 10.87 7.24 -23.49
C PHE A 73 12.01 8.22 -23.77
N LEU A 74 13.24 7.80 -23.50
CA LEU A 74 14.48 8.52 -23.82
C LEU A 74 15.46 7.53 -24.44
N MET A 75 15.99 7.89 -25.60
CA MET A 75 17.06 7.16 -26.27
C MET A 75 18.21 8.11 -26.57
N MET A 76 19.43 7.69 -26.26
CA MET A 76 20.64 8.47 -26.50
C MET A 76 21.61 7.67 -27.36
N ARG A 77 21.88 8.16 -28.56
CA ARG A 77 22.81 7.55 -29.53
C ARG A 77 24.11 8.34 -29.54
N ASN A 78 25.14 7.79 -28.90
CA ASN A 78 26.48 8.40 -28.81
C ASN A 78 26.50 9.80 -28.19
N VAL A 79 25.59 10.09 -27.25
CA VAL A 79 25.56 11.36 -26.52
C VAL A 79 26.77 11.44 -25.60
N ARG A 80 27.58 12.50 -25.73
CA ARG A 80 28.72 12.77 -24.85
C ARG A 80 28.33 13.82 -23.83
N VAL A 81 28.61 13.54 -22.55
CA VAL A 81 28.35 14.44 -21.43
C VAL A 81 29.68 14.75 -20.73
N PRO A 82 29.98 16.01 -20.36
CA PRO A 82 31.14 16.37 -19.56
C PRO A 82 31.20 15.58 -18.25
N LYS A 83 32.41 15.25 -17.77
CA LYS A 83 32.61 14.45 -16.55
C LYS A 83 32.07 15.17 -15.30
N GLU A 84 32.10 16.50 -15.34
CA GLU A 84 31.68 17.40 -14.27
C GLU A 84 30.15 17.42 -14.07
N ASP A 85 29.38 16.98 -15.07
CA ASP A 85 27.92 16.88 -15.02
C ASP A 85 27.43 15.60 -14.34
N MET A 86 28.34 14.72 -13.90
CA MET A 86 28.01 13.55 -13.09
C MET A 86 27.58 13.99 -11.69
N LEU A 87 26.28 13.86 -11.39
CA LEU A 87 25.71 14.05 -10.05
C LEU A 87 26.34 13.04 -9.07
N SER A 88 27.37 13.46 -8.35
CA SER A 88 28.25 12.62 -7.53
C SER A 88 28.04 12.78 -6.02
N ARG A 89 26.86 13.25 -5.57
CA ARG A 89 26.62 13.61 -4.15
C ARG A 89 25.22 13.28 -3.57
N TYR A 90 24.58 12.19 -3.97
CA TYR A 90 23.33 11.64 -3.38
C TYR A 90 22.01 12.37 -3.75
N CYS A 91 21.10 11.65 -4.43
CA CYS A 91 19.77 12.14 -4.82
C CYS A 91 18.80 12.22 -3.64
N LYS A 92 17.89 13.21 -3.66
CA LYS A 92 16.82 13.41 -2.66
C LYS A 92 15.48 12.87 -3.17
N VAL A 93 14.72 12.21 -2.30
CA VAL A 93 13.33 11.78 -2.51
C VAL A 93 12.41 12.66 -1.65
N GLN A 94 11.24 13.05 -2.19
CA GLN A 94 10.28 13.95 -1.50
C GLN A 94 9.55 13.23 -0.36
N SER A 95 9.06 14.01 0.60
CA SER A 95 8.87 13.61 2.00
C SER A 95 7.41 13.37 2.45
N ASP A 96 6.43 13.30 1.55
CA ASP A 96 5.02 13.29 1.99
C ASP A 96 4.41 11.88 2.16
N GLY A 97 5.04 10.82 1.64
CA GLY A 97 4.82 9.42 2.07
C GLY A 97 3.38 8.91 2.01
N THR A 98 2.44 9.61 1.35
CA THR A 98 1.01 9.37 1.53
C THR A 98 0.50 8.32 0.54
N TYR A 99 0.90 7.07 0.73
CA TYR A 99 0.49 5.95 -0.11
C TYR A 99 -0.86 5.32 0.34
N CYS A 100 -1.21 5.42 1.63
CA CYS A 100 -2.43 4.81 2.18
C CYS A 100 -3.73 5.60 1.93
N GLY A 101 -3.63 6.80 1.34
CA GLY A 101 -4.78 7.69 1.15
C GLY A 101 -5.86 7.07 0.25
N ASP A 102 -5.47 6.33 -0.77
CA ASP A 102 -6.44 5.86 -1.78
C ASP A 102 -7.35 4.72 -1.25
N LEU A 103 -6.86 3.81 -0.40
CA LEU A 103 -7.71 2.81 0.26
C LEU A 103 -8.68 3.46 1.27
N MET A 104 -8.20 4.47 2.02
CA MET A 104 -9.05 5.23 2.94
C MET A 104 -10.17 5.96 2.19
N LYS A 105 -9.86 6.58 1.04
CA LYS A 105 -10.86 7.19 0.15
C LYS A 105 -11.87 6.15 -0.35
N ALA A 106 -11.39 5.00 -0.82
CA ALA A 106 -12.27 3.93 -1.30
C ALA A 106 -13.19 3.39 -0.21
N CYS A 107 -12.68 3.19 1.01
CA CYS A 107 -13.48 2.80 2.18
C CYS A 107 -14.51 3.88 2.53
N THR A 108 -14.12 5.16 2.49
CA THR A 108 -15.03 6.30 2.72
C THR A 108 -16.20 6.27 1.75
N ILE A 109 -15.91 6.16 0.45
CA ILE A 109 -16.93 6.09 -0.60
C ILE A 109 -17.85 4.88 -0.38
N ALA A 110 -17.28 3.69 -0.21
CA ALA A 110 -18.06 2.46 -0.13
C ALA A 110 -18.90 2.36 1.15
N ILE A 111 -18.38 2.82 2.29
CA ILE A 111 -19.11 2.81 3.57
C ILE A 111 -20.23 3.85 3.54
N ARG A 112 -19.95 5.10 3.15
CA ARG A 112 -21.01 6.13 3.02
C ARG A 112 -22.12 5.66 2.08
N TYR A 113 -21.76 5.18 0.89
CA TYR A 113 -22.73 4.60 -0.06
C TYR A 113 -23.53 3.45 0.54
N SER A 114 -22.89 2.55 1.29
CA SER A 114 -23.56 1.39 1.92
C SER A 114 -24.56 1.78 3.00
N THR A 115 -24.45 3.00 3.56
CA THR A 115 -25.44 3.55 4.49
C THR A 115 -26.58 4.33 3.83
N VAL A 116 -26.49 4.59 2.53
CA VAL A 116 -27.54 5.25 1.73
C VAL A 116 -28.31 4.22 0.90
N ARG A 117 -27.59 3.30 0.25
CA ARG A 117 -28.18 2.29 -0.62
C ARG A 117 -29.02 1.31 0.20
N ARG A 118 -30.26 1.12 -0.24
CA ARG A 118 -31.17 0.06 0.20
C ARG A 118 -31.41 -0.90 -0.96
N GLN A 119 -31.48 -2.19 -0.66
CA GLN A 119 -31.70 -3.24 -1.66
C GLN A 119 -32.08 -4.54 -0.96
N SER A 120 -33.02 -5.27 -1.56
CA SER A 120 -33.46 -6.60 -1.11
C SER A 120 -34.11 -6.54 0.27
N GLU A 121 -34.49 -7.70 0.83
CA GLU A 121 -35.24 -7.77 2.08
C GLU A 121 -34.64 -8.84 2.99
N PHE A 122 -34.67 -8.62 4.31
CA PHE A 122 -34.41 -9.68 5.28
C PHE A 122 -35.62 -10.58 5.49
N LYS A 123 -36.81 -9.97 5.43
CA LYS A 123 -38.10 -10.63 5.56
C LYS A 123 -39.02 -10.08 4.48
N PRO A 124 -39.78 -10.94 3.78
CA PRO A 124 -40.72 -10.49 2.76
C PRO A 124 -41.68 -9.42 3.26
N GLY A 125 -41.73 -8.27 2.58
CA GLY A 125 -42.63 -7.16 2.88
C GLY A 125 -42.09 -6.11 3.87
N ASP A 126 -40.88 -6.32 4.42
CA ASP A 126 -40.19 -5.29 5.20
C ASP A 126 -39.62 -4.20 4.28
N LYS A 127 -39.44 -2.98 4.81
CA LYS A 127 -38.68 -1.94 4.11
C LYS A 127 -37.25 -2.42 3.86
N GLU A 128 -36.79 -2.31 2.60
CA GLU A 128 -35.43 -2.68 2.23
C GLU A 128 -34.39 -2.08 3.20
N PRO A 129 -33.53 -2.90 3.83
CA PRO A 129 -32.53 -2.40 4.78
C PRO A 129 -31.43 -1.66 4.03
N LYS A 130 -30.65 -0.85 4.75
CA LYS A 130 -29.39 -0.32 4.21
C LYS A 130 -28.48 -1.51 3.93
N ILE A 131 -27.74 -1.50 2.82
CA ILE A 131 -26.92 -2.67 2.47
C ILE A 131 -25.80 -2.94 3.49
N LEU A 132 -25.37 -1.94 4.28
CA LEU A 132 -24.44 -2.14 5.39
C LEU A 132 -25.02 -3.01 6.54
N GLU A 133 -26.34 -3.25 6.58
CA GLU A 133 -26.94 -4.16 7.57
C GLU A 133 -26.62 -5.64 7.28
N TYR A 134 -26.29 -5.99 6.04
CA TYR A 134 -25.88 -7.35 5.70
C TYR A 134 -24.48 -7.65 6.26
N GLN A 135 -24.34 -8.73 7.02
CA GLN A 135 -23.05 -9.17 7.57
C GLN A 135 -22.01 -9.40 6.46
N THR A 136 -22.44 -9.84 5.28
CA THR A 136 -21.57 -10.00 4.10
C THR A 136 -21.03 -8.67 3.56
N GLN A 137 -21.80 -7.58 3.63
CA GLN A 137 -21.32 -6.24 3.29
C GLN A 137 -20.36 -5.71 4.36
N GLN A 138 -20.64 -5.98 5.64
CA GLN A 138 -19.75 -5.64 6.75
C GLN A 138 -18.41 -6.40 6.64
N HIS A 139 -18.45 -7.70 6.35
CA HIS A 139 -17.28 -8.55 6.13
C HIS A 139 -16.39 -8.02 5.00
N LYS A 140 -16.98 -7.47 3.92
CA LYS A 140 -16.21 -6.85 2.82
C LYS A 140 -15.52 -5.55 3.24
N LEU A 141 -16.22 -4.67 3.97
CA LEU A 141 -15.78 -3.29 4.16
C LEU A 141 -15.09 -3.01 5.49
N LEU A 142 -15.58 -3.57 6.59
CA LEU A 142 -15.09 -3.22 7.93
C LEU A 142 -13.67 -3.75 8.20
N PRO A 143 -13.25 -4.93 7.70
CA PRO A 143 -11.85 -5.33 7.78
C PRO A 143 -10.90 -4.44 6.97
N LEU A 144 -11.37 -3.87 5.85
CA LEU A 144 -10.58 -2.90 5.08
C LEU A 144 -10.47 -1.57 5.84
N LEU A 145 -11.55 -1.14 6.50
CA LEU A 145 -11.55 0.02 7.39
C LEU A 145 -10.53 -0.16 8.53
N SER A 146 -10.56 -1.30 9.24
CA SER A 146 -9.58 -1.55 10.31
C SER A 146 -8.14 -1.62 9.78
N THR A 147 -7.96 -2.17 8.57
CA THR A 147 -6.67 -2.21 7.89
C THR A 147 -6.14 -0.81 7.55
N CYS A 148 -7.01 0.15 7.18
CA CYS A 148 -6.60 1.54 6.97
C CYS A 148 -5.93 2.14 8.21
N TYR A 149 -6.52 1.91 9.39
CA TYR A 149 -5.97 2.38 10.66
C TYR A 149 -4.68 1.63 11.03
N ALA A 150 -4.66 0.31 10.89
CA ALA A 150 -3.48 -0.52 11.16
C ALA A 150 -2.26 -0.07 10.32
N VAL A 151 -2.48 0.13 9.02
CA VAL A 151 -1.45 0.60 8.09
C VAL A 151 -1.04 2.03 8.41
N HIS A 152 -1.98 2.94 8.70
CA HIS A 152 -1.66 4.31 9.09
C HIS A 152 -0.68 4.36 10.27
N PHE A 153 -1.00 3.64 11.35
CA PHE A 153 -0.14 3.61 12.53
C PHE A 153 1.21 2.94 12.26
N SER A 154 1.22 1.89 11.45
CA SER A 154 2.45 1.22 11.04
C SER A 154 3.36 2.15 10.23
N ILE A 155 2.81 2.93 9.30
CA ILE A 155 3.56 3.92 8.52
C ILE A 155 4.14 4.98 9.46
N ARG A 156 3.36 5.49 10.42
CA ARG A 156 3.85 6.43 11.43
C ARG A 156 5.00 5.84 12.27
N GLY A 157 4.94 4.55 12.59
CA GLY A 157 6.03 3.81 13.22
C GLY A 157 7.28 3.77 12.34
N ALA A 158 7.12 3.38 11.07
CA ALA A 158 8.21 3.31 10.10
C ALA A 158 8.84 4.68 9.81
N GLU A 159 8.07 5.76 9.78
CA GLU A 159 8.57 7.13 9.68
C GLU A 159 9.51 7.48 10.83
N LYS A 160 9.18 7.08 12.07
CA LYS A 160 10.07 7.31 13.23
C LYS A 160 11.40 6.55 13.07
N VAL A 161 11.33 5.30 12.60
CA VAL A 161 12.54 4.50 12.30
C VAL A 161 13.36 5.17 11.20
N TYR A 162 12.72 5.60 10.10
CA TYR A 162 13.40 6.33 9.02
C TYR A 162 14.12 7.57 9.53
N GLN A 163 13.45 8.41 10.32
CA GLN A 163 14.05 9.64 10.87
C GLN A 163 15.22 9.34 11.80
N GLN A 164 15.15 8.25 12.57
CA GLN A 164 16.25 7.81 13.42
C GLN A 164 17.46 7.35 12.59
N VAL A 165 17.26 6.45 11.62
CA VAL A 165 18.33 5.94 10.75
C VAL A 165 18.93 7.05 9.88
N PHE A 166 18.12 8.03 9.45
CA PHE A 166 18.62 9.17 8.71
C PHE A 166 19.63 10.00 9.53
N LYS A 167 19.37 10.19 10.83
CA LYS A 167 20.33 10.84 11.75
C LYS A 167 21.60 10.01 11.94
N GLU A 168 21.49 8.69 12.02
CA GLU A 168 22.65 7.78 12.11
C GLU A 168 23.52 7.87 10.85
N ILE A 169 22.92 7.92 9.66
CA ILE A 169 23.65 8.08 8.40
C ILE A 169 24.44 9.40 8.38
N GLN A 170 23.86 10.48 8.91
CA GLN A 170 24.54 11.78 8.99
C GLN A 170 25.81 11.75 9.86
N THR A 171 25.89 10.83 10.81
CA THR A 171 27.08 10.62 11.64
C THR A 171 28.00 9.51 11.11
N GLY A 172 27.70 8.94 9.94
CA GLY A 172 28.46 7.84 9.34
C GLY A 172 28.14 6.45 9.91
N ASN A 173 27.06 6.32 10.70
CA ASN A 173 26.59 5.04 11.22
C ASN A 173 25.53 4.42 10.29
N PHE A 174 25.81 3.22 9.77
CA PHE A 174 24.95 2.50 8.84
C PHE A 174 24.36 1.20 9.41
N ILE A 175 24.51 0.95 10.71
CA ILE A 175 24.15 -0.33 11.35
C ILE A 175 22.66 -0.67 11.14
N SER A 176 21.77 0.33 11.24
CA SER A 176 20.32 0.15 11.15
C SER A 176 19.77 0.19 9.72
N LEU A 177 20.61 0.55 8.73
CA LEU A 177 20.17 0.70 7.33
C LEU A 177 19.59 -0.58 6.72
N PRO A 178 20.16 -1.79 6.95
CA PRO A 178 19.57 -3.02 6.44
C PRO A 178 18.17 -3.32 6.99
N GLU A 179 17.92 -3.01 8.26
CA GLU A 179 16.61 -3.17 8.88
C GLU A 179 15.60 -2.18 8.29
N LEU A 180 15.98 -0.89 8.16
CA LEU A 180 15.12 0.11 7.52
C LEU A 180 14.76 -0.31 6.09
N HIS A 181 15.72 -0.79 5.30
CA HIS A 181 15.47 -1.25 3.95
C HIS A 181 14.49 -2.43 3.92
N ALA A 182 14.69 -3.46 4.76
CA ALA A 182 13.79 -4.60 4.83
C ALA A 182 12.37 -4.21 5.28
N LEU A 183 12.26 -3.34 6.30
CA LEU A 183 10.98 -2.83 6.78
C LEU A 183 10.23 -2.06 5.68
N THR A 184 10.90 -1.10 5.04
CA THR A 184 10.27 -0.25 4.02
C THR A 184 9.93 -1.02 2.75
N ALA A 185 10.80 -1.91 2.27
CA ALA A 185 10.53 -2.78 1.13
C ALA A 185 9.32 -3.70 1.39
N GLY A 186 9.30 -4.34 2.55
CA GLY A 186 8.22 -5.25 2.95
C GLY A 186 6.89 -4.54 3.17
N MET A 187 6.90 -3.39 3.86
CA MET A 187 5.70 -2.57 4.05
C MET A 187 5.17 -2.03 2.72
N LYS A 188 6.04 -1.55 1.83
CA LYS A 188 5.63 -1.11 0.49
C LYS A 188 4.90 -2.24 -0.21
N ALA A 189 5.52 -3.41 -0.35
CA ALA A 189 4.94 -4.52 -1.08
C ALA A 189 3.62 -5.03 -0.46
N TYR A 190 3.58 -5.16 0.87
CA TYR A 190 2.40 -5.63 1.58
C TYR A 190 1.23 -4.65 1.51
N VAL A 191 1.49 -3.35 1.74
CA VAL A 191 0.46 -2.32 1.76
C VAL A 191 -0.06 -2.05 0.35
N THR A 192 0.80 -2.03 -0.68
CA THR A 192 0.35 -1.80 -2.06
C THR A 192 -0.59 -2.89 -2.54
N GLU A 193 -0.27 -4.15 -2.26
CA GLU A 193 -1.10 -5.31 -2.58
C GLU A 193 -2.47 -5.22 -1.90
N ILE A 194 -2.49 -4.91 -0.60
CA ILE A 194 -3.74 -4.76 0.17
C ILE A 194 -4.58 -3.60 -0.36
N CYS A 195 -3.96 -2.45 -0.64
CA CYS A 195 -4.69 -1.30 -1.18
C CYS A 195 -5.30 -1.63 -2.54
N SER A 196 -4.54 -2.25 -3.45
CA SER A 196 -5.01 -2.64 -4.78
C SER A 196 -6.24 -3.55 -4.69
N ASN A 197 -6.13 -4.63 -3.92
CA ASN A 197 -7.22 -5.59 -3.72
C ASN A 197 -8.40 -4.97 -2.97
N GLY A 198 -8.14 -4.16 -1.95
CA GLY A 198 -9.15 -3.52 -1.12
C GLY A 198 -9.98 -2.47 -1.86
N VAL A 199 -9.36 -1.65 -2.72
CA VAL A 199 -10.09 -0.67 -3.55
C VAL A 199 -11.05 -1.40 -4.50
N GLU A 200 -10.62 -2.52 -5.09
CA GLU A 200 -11.51 -3.31 -5.96
C GLU A 200 -12.66 -3.97 -5.20
N VAL A 201 -12.43 -4.42 -3.96
CA VAL A 201 -13.51 -4.88 -3.07
C VAL A 201 -14.50 -3.74 -2.78
N CYS A 202 -14.01 -2.53 -2.48
CA CYS A 202 -14.86 -1.35 -2.28
C CYS A 202 -15.69 -1.02 -3.52
N ARG A 203 -15.09 -1.10 -4.71
CA ARG A 203 -15.76 -0.92 -6.00
C ARG A 203 -16.90 -1.92 -6.19
N LYS A 204 -16.62 -3.21 -6.01
CA LYS A 204 -17.61 -4.29 -6.12
C LYS A 204 -18.72 -4.17 -5.06
N ALA A 205 -18.39 -3.71 -3.86
CA ALA A 205 -19.34 -3.49 -2.77
C ALA A 205 -20.37 -2.39 -3.08
N CYS A 206 -20.08 -1.49 -4.03
CA CYS A 206 -21.01 -0.45 -4.49
C CYS A 206 -21.92 -0.90 -5.65
N GLY A 207 -21.84 -2.17 -6.07
CA GLY A 207 -22.65 -2.73 -7.15
C GLY A 207 -22.44 -2.00 -8.49
N GLY A 208 -23.51 -1.89 -9.29
CA GLY A 208 -23.45 -1.27 -10.61
C GLY A 208 -22.95 0.19 -10.59
N HIS A 209 -23.37 0.99 -9.60
CA HIS A 209 -22.91 2.38 -9.48
C HIS A 209 -21.40 2.48 -9.19
N GLY A 210 -20.80 1.48 -8.54
CA GLY A 210 -19.35 1.40 -8.35
C GLY A 210 -18.55 1.20 -9.63
N TYR A 211 -19.18 0.75 -10.72
CA TYR A 211 -18.51 0.61 -12.02
C TYR A 211 -18.36 1.95 -12.75
N SER A 212 -19.26 2.91 -12.51
CA SER A 212 -19.21 4.24 -13.13
C SER A 212 -18.00 5.04 -12.67
N LEU A 213 -17.40 5.83 -13.57
CA LEU A 213 -16.36 6.81 -13.23
C LEU A 213 -16.86 7.87 -12.23
N PHE A 214 -18.17 8.15 -12.19
CA PHE A 214 -18.75 9.07 -11.21
C PHE A 214 -18.64 8.56 -9.77
N SER A 215 -18.39 7.26 -9.57
CA SER A 215 -18.09 6.73 -8.24
C SER A 215 -16.70 7.10 -7.72
N GLY A 216 -15.77 7.47 -8.61
CA GLY A 216 -14.35 7.69 -8.29
C GLY A 216 -13.54 6.41 -8.03
N LEU A 217 -14.19 5.27 -7.78
CA LEU A 217 -13.53 4.01 -7.41
C LEU A 217 -12.68 3.40 -8.55
N PRO A 218 -13.10 3.40 -9.83
CA PRO A 218 -12.24 2.92 -10.91
C PRO A 218 -10.95 3.73 -11.06
N THR A 219 -11.02 5.06 -10.90
CA THR A 219 -9.83 5.94 -10.95
C THR A 219 -8.89 5.67 -9.78
N LEU A 220 -9.42 5.44 -8.58
CA LEU A 220 -8.61 5.04 -7.42
C LEU A 220 -7.93 3.69 -7.65
N TYR A 221 -8.67 2.70 -8.17
CA TYR A 221 -8.12 1.36 -8.43
C TYR A 221 -6.95 1.40 -9.42
N THR A 222 -7.15 2.07 -10.55
CA THR A 222 -6.15 2.16 -11.62
C THR A 222 -4.91 2.96 -11.21
N LYS A 223 -5.06 3.93 -10.29
CA LYS A 223 -3.92 4.64 -9.66
C LYS A 223 -3.14 3.73 -8.71
N VAL A 224 -3.84 3.01 -7.83
CA VAL A 224 -3.24 2.18 -6.78
C VAL A 224 -2.53 0.96 -7.38
N THR A 225 -3.11 0.31 -8.40
CA THR A 225 -2.51 -0.91 -8.98
C THR A 225 -1.11 -0.68 -9.56
N ALA A 226 -0.83 0.53 -10.09
CA ALA A 226 0.50 0.89 -10.60
C ALA A 226 1.59 0.85 -9.51
N SER A 227 1.22 1.07 -8.25
CA SER A 227 2.18 1.05 -7.14
C SER A 227 2.69 -0.32 -6.76
N CYS A 228 2.04 -1.39 -7.23
CA CYS A 228 2.54 -2.75 -7.05
C CYS A 228 3.80 -3.00 -7.90
N THR A 229 4.13 -2.10 -8.83
CA THR A 229 5.25 -2.27 -9.78
C THR A 229 6.32 -1.20 -9.66
N TYR A 230 5.98 0.09 -9.55
CA TYR A 230 6.97 1.15 -9.40
C TYR A 230 7.70 1.07 -8.04
N GLU A 231 8.90 1.64 -7.96
CA GLU A 231 9.79 1.58 -6.78
C GLU A 231 10.13 0.14 -6.31
N GLY A 232 9.96 -0.83 -7.20
CA GLY A 232 10.25 -2.25 -7.00
C GLY A 232 9.01 -3.12 -7.06
N GLU A 233 9.05 -4.18 -7.88
CA GLU A 233 7.94 -5.14 -7.97
C GLU A 233 7.75 -5.87 -6.63
N ASN A 234 6.49 -6.03 -6.20
CA ASN A 234 6.13 -6.50 -4.87
C ASN A 234 6.78 -7.83 -4.47
N THR A 235 6.82 -8.81 -5.38
CA THR A 235 7.47 -10.11 -5.14
C THR A 235 8.98 -9.95 -4.94
N VAL A 236 9.64 -9.17 -5.80
CA VAL A 236 11.07 -8.87 -5.69
C VAL A 236 11.39 -8.19 -4.36
N LEU A 237 10.58 -7.22 -3.93
CA LEU A 237 10.76 -6.55 -2.64
C LEU A 237 10.57 -7.51 -1.47
N HIS A 238 9.54 -8.35 -1.48
CA HIS A 238 9.39 -9.36 -0.43
C HIS A 238 10.56 -10.36 -0.40
N LEU A 239 11.13 -10.71 -1.55
CA LEU A 239 12.33 -11.56 -1.63
C LEU A 239 13.59 -10.84 -1.09
N GLN A 240 13.71 -9.52 -1.22
CA GLN A 240 14.75 -8.74 -0.53
C GLN A 240 14.60 -8.84 0.99
N VAL A 241 13.38 -8.69 1.51
CA VAL A 241 13.09 -8.89 2.93
C VAL A 241 13.41 -10.33 3.34
N ALA A 242 13.03 -11.33 2.55
CA ALA A 242 13.31 -12.72 2.88
C ALA A 242 14.82 -13.02 3.01
N ARG A 243 15.68 -12.38 2.20
CA ARG A 243 17.15 -12.48 2.36
C ARG A 243 17.60 -11.97 3.73
N PHE A 244 17.04 -10.83 4.15
CA PHE A 244 17.31 -10.25 5.46
C PHE A 244 16.82 -11.15 6.60
N LEU A 245 15.63 -11.75 6.46
CA LEU A 245 15.06 -12.68 7.43
C LEU A 245 15.92 -13.94 7.59
N VAL A 246 16.37 -14.55 6.49
CA VAL A 246 17.25 -15.73 6.52
C VAL A 246 18.58 -15.39 7.22
N LYS A 247 19.17 -14.24 6.89
CA LYS A 247 20.41 -13.77 7.55
C LYS A 247 20.20 -13.60 9.06
N CYS A 248 19.12 -12.95 9.48
CA CYS A 248 18.82 -12.73 10.88
C CYS A 248 18.46 -14.02 11.61
N PHE A 249 17.80 -14.97 10.96
CA PHE A 249 17.53 -16.29 11.53
C PHE A 249 18.82 -17.07 11.81
N ALA A 250 19.78 -17.05 10.88
CA ALA A 250 21.10 -17.65 11.10
C ALA A 250 21.85 -16.96 12.25
N ALA A 251 21.82 -15.61 12.30
CA ALA A 251 22.39 -14.83 13.39
C ALA A 251 21.77 -15.20 14.75
N ALA A 252 20.44 -15.32 14.82
CA ALA A 252 19.70 -15.74 16.02
C ALA A 252 20.17 -17.12 16.51
N LYS A 253 20.33 -18.09 15.60
CA LYS A 253 20.83 -19.44 15.93
C LYS A 253 22.27 -19.44 16.44
N SER A 254 23.07 -18.47 16.03
CA SER A 254 24.43 -18.28 16.53
C SER A 254 24.55 -17.40 17.79
N GLY A 255 23.43 -16.97 18.38
CA GLY A 255 23.42 -16.12 19.58
C GLY A 255 23.86 -14.67 19.33
N GLN A 256 23.86 -14.21 18.08
CA GLN A 256 24.21 -12.83 17.73
C GLN A 256 23.05 -11.87 18.03
N SER A 257 23.37 -10.59 18.25
CA SER A 257 22.39 -9.53 18.43
C SER A 257 21.53 -9.35 17.18
N LEU A 258 20.22 -9.17 17.37
CA LEU A 258 19.27 -8.95 16.28
C LEU A 258 18.76 -7.51 16.28
N PRO A 259 18.35 -7.02 15.10
CA PRO A 259 17.59 -5.77 15.00
C PRO A 259 16.28 -5.84 15.79
N PRO A 260 15.77 -4.71 16.33
CA PRO A 260 14.55 -4.68 17.15
C PRO A 260 13.32 -5.35 16.52
N THR A 261 13.08 -5.19 15.22
CA THR A 261 11.93 -5.80 14.53
C THR A 261 12.00 -7.32 14.45
N LEU A 262 13.19 -7.90 14.66
CA LEU A 262 13.48 -9.34 14.58
C LEU A 262 13.94 -9.94 15.90
N ALA A 263 13.95 -9.16 16.99
CA ALA A 263 14.33 -9.64 18.33
C ALA A 263 13.54 -10.89 18.76
N TYR A 264 12.29 -11.02 18.29
CA TYR A 264 11.43 -12.17 18.56
C TYR A 264 11.97 -13.50 18.02
N LEU A 265 12.93 -13.50 17.08
CA LEU A 265 13.56 -14.73 16.58
C LEU A 265 14.46 -15.40 17.62
N SER A 266 14.91 -14.65 18.63
CA SER A 266 15.72 -15.16 19.76
C SER A 266 14.88 -15.44 21.01
N SER A 267 13.62 -15.01 21.05
CA SER A 267 12.74 -15.22 22.19
C SER A 267 12.15 -16.64 22.21
N PRO A 268 11.84 -17.20 23.38
CA PRO A 268 11.03 -18.42 23.47
C PRO A 268 9.70 -18.19 22.75
N VAL A 269 9.35 -19.12 21.86
CA VAL A 269 8.10 -19.06 21.12
C VAL A 269 7.09 -19.94 21.84
N SER A 270 5.90 -19.41 22.13
CA SER A 270 4.81 -20.21 22.69
C SER A 270 4.50 -21.37 21.75
N THR A 271 4.33 -22.57 22.32
CA THR A 271 4.02 -23.79 21.55
C THR A 271 2.52 -23.97 21.34
N ALA A 272 1.68 -23.30 22.13
CA ALA A 272 0.23 -23.41 22.05
C ALA A 272 -0.47 -22.13 22.52
N CYS A 273 -1.54 -21.77 21.83
CA CYS A 273 -2.45 -20.71 22.24
C CYS A 273 -3.20 -21.13 23.51
N GLN A 274 -3.20 -20.26 24.53
CA GLN A 274 -3.83 -20.52 25.83
C GLN A 274 -5.30 -20.03 25.90
N ALA A 275 -5.83 -19.49 24.81
CA ALA A 275 -7.22 -19.02 24.75
C ALA A 275 -8.21 -20.19 24.89
N ASN A 276 -9.16 -20.05 25.80
CA ASN A 276 -10.20 -21.04 26.11
C ASN A 276 -11.62 -20.53 25.83
N SER A 277 -11.77 -19.23 25.61
CA SER A 277 -13.02 -18.56 25.23
C SER A 277 -12.83 -17.68 23.99
N HIS A 278 -13.93 -17.24 23.39
CA HIS A 278 -13.83 -16.30 22.27
C HIS A 278 -13.45 -14.89 22.74
N GLU A 279 -13.80 -14.51 23.96
CA GLU A 279 -13.42 -13.26 24.60
C GLU A 279 -11.92 -13.14 24.83
N ASP A 280 -11.22 -14.26 25.06
CA ASP A 280 -9.75 -14.27 25.19
C ASP A 280 -9.06 -13.72 23.93
N PHE A 281 -9.65 -13.94 22.75
CA PHE A 281 -9.15 -13.40 21.47
C PHE A 281 -9.37 -11.89 21.32
N LEU A 282 -10.10 -11.25 22.23
CA LEU A 282 -10.17 -9.81 22.36
C LEU A 282 -9.06 -9.26 23.27
N ASN A 283 -8.14 -10.09 23.78
CA ASN A 283 -6.91 -9.63 24.41
C ASN A 283 -5.79 -9.50 23.35
N PRO A 284 -5.21 -8.29 23.14
CA PRO A 284 -4.13 -8.09 22.20
C PRO A 284 -2.91 -8.99 22.35
N GLU A 285 -2.58 -9.37 23.58
CA GLU A 285 -1.43 -10.25 23.84
C GLU A 285 -1.61 -11.64 23.22
N VAL A 286 -2.84 -12.16 23.22
CA VAL A 286 -3.17 -13.50 22.72
C VAL A 286 -2.93 -13.59 21.21
N TYR A 287 -3.51 -12.68 20.43
CA TYR A 287 -3.29 -12.71 18.98
C TYR A 287 -1.86 -12.28 18.64
N LEU A 288 -1.23 -11.37 19.38
CA LEU A 288 0.15 -10.96 19.11
C LEU A 288 1.13 -12.14 19.25
N GLN A 289 0.96 -12.98 20.27
CA GLN A 289 1.71 -14.23 20.42
C GLN A 289 1.47 -15.19 19.24
N ALA A 290 0.23 -15.33 18.78
CA ALA A 290 -0.09 -16.17 17.62
C ALA A 290 0.56 -15.65 16.33
N TYR A 291 0.57 -14.34 16.09
CA TYR A 291 1.24 -13.73 14.94
C TYR A 291 2.77 -13.87 15.02
N GLN A 292 3.35 -13.65 16.20
CA GLN A 292 4.78 -13.85 16.45
C GLN A 292 5.20 -15.30 16.15
N HIS A 293 4.44 -16.26 16.68
CA HIS A 293 4.66 -17.68 16.43
C HIS A 293 4.55 -18.01 14.93
N ARG A 294 3.48 -17.55 14.26
CA ARG A 294 3.31 -17.75 12.81
C ARG A 294 4.50 -17.21 12.01
N ALA A 295 4.94 -15.99 12.29
CA ALA A 295 6.06 -15.36 11.59
C ALA A 295 7.37 -16.13 11.84
N TYR A 296 7.67 -16.46 13.10
CA TYR A 296 8.85 -17.25 13.46
C TYR A 296 8.86 -18.61 12.73
N ARG A 297 7.75 -19.36 12.80
CA ARG A 297 7.64 -20.70 12.23
C ARG A 297 7.86 -20.69 10.71
N LEU A 298 7.25 -19.75 10.00
CA LEU A 298 7.39 -19.65 8.55
C LEU A 298 8.83 -19.27 8.14
N ILE A 299 9.46 -18.34 8.86
CA ILE A 299 10.88 -17.99 8.64
C ILE A 299 11.77 -19.21 8.92
N ALA A 300 11.60 -19.85 10.06
CA ALA A 300 12.40 -21.00 10.48
C ALA A 300 12.26 -22.17 9.50
N SER A 301 11.04 -22.46 9.04
CA SER A 301 10.77 -23.53 8.08
C SER A 301 11.43 -23.26 6.73
N ALA A 302 11.22 -22.08 6.15
CA ALA A 302 11.80 -21.71 4.86
C ALA A 302 13.33 -21.66 4.91
N ALA A 303 13.90 -21.04 5.94
CA ALA A 303 15.35 -20.93 6.12
C ALA A 303 16.01 -22.29 6.33
N SER A 304 15.41 -23.17 7.15
CA SER A 304 15.95 -24.50 7.43
C SER A 304 15.89 -25.40 6.19
N LYS A 305 14.82 -25.32 5.38
CA LYS A 305 14.72 -26.05 4.10
C LYS A 305 15.80 -25.59 3.12
N MET A 306 15.97 -24.27 2.97
CA MET A 306 17.01 -23.70 2.11
C MET A 306 18.40 -24.17 2.56
N GLN A 307 18.69 -24.10 3.86
CA GLN A 307 19.96 -24.56 4.42
C GLN A 307 20.17 -26.06 4.19
N LYS A 308 19.14 -26.90 4.37
CA LYS A 308 19.22 -28.34 4.13
C LYS A 308 19.56 -28.66 2.67
N MET A 309 19.01 -27.92 1.70
CA MET A 309 19.35 -28.10 0.28
C MET A 309 20.81 -27.77 0.01
N VAL A 310 21.31 -26.64 0.53
CA VAL A 310 22.72 -26.26 0.39
C VAL A 310 23.64 -27.32 1.02
N LEU A 311 23.29 -27.82 2.21
CA LEU A 311 24.04 -28.89 2.88
C LEU A 311 23.98 -30.23 2.11
N SER A 312 22.97 -30.43 1.27
CA SER A 312 22.83 -31.62 0.41
C SER A 312 23.55 -31.47 -0.93
N GLY A 313 24.28 -30.39 -1.15
CA GLY A 313 25.10 -30.15 -2.34
C GLY A 313 24.50 -29.22 -3.39
N ALA A 314 23.31 -28.66 -3.18
CA ALA A 314 22.73 -27.68 -4.11
C ALA A 314 23.48 -26.35 -4.06
N GLU A 315 23.61 -25.68 -5.21
CA GLU A 315 24.17 -24.33 -5.27
C GLU A 315 23.24 -23.33 -4.55
N GLN A 316 23.80 -22.26 -3.97
CA GLN A 316 23.03 -21.33 -3.13
C GLN A 316 21.87 -20.67 -3.88
N TYR A 317 22.05 -20.31 -5.16
CA TYR A 317 20.98 -19.71 -5.96
C TYR A 317 19.88 -20.71 -6.31
N GLU A 318 20.21 -22.00 -6.48
CA GLU A 318 19.26 -23.07 -6.77
C GLU A 318 18.39 -23.36 -5.55
N ALA A 319 19.02 -23.47 -4.37
CA ALA A 319 18.33 -23.62 -3.10
C ALA A 319 17.42 -22.40 -2.80
N TRP A 320 17.91 -21.18 -3.06
CA TRP A 320 17.11 -19.96 -2.95
C TRP A 320 15.89 -19.99 -3.88
N ASN A 321 16.09 -20.30 -5.16
CA ASN A 321 15.00 -20.32 -6.13
C ASN A 321 13.95 -21.39 -5.78
N SER A 322 14.40 -22.58 -5.38
CA SER A 322 13.54 -23.71 -4.99
C SER A 322 12.75 -23.47 -3.71
N THR A 323 13.14 -22.49 -2.89
CA THR A 323 12.45 -22.13 -1.63
C THR A 323 11.80 -20.75 -1.68
N SER A 324 11.87 -20.06 -2.83
CA SER A 324 11.45 -18.66 -3.00
C SER A 324 9.98 -18.40 -2.64
N VAL A 325 9.09 -19.36 -2.92
CA VAL A 325 7.66 -19.26 -2.57
C VAL A 325 7.45 -19.30 -1.05
N GLU A 326 8.16 -20.18 -0.34
CA GLU A 326 8.10 -20.26 1.12
C GLU A 326 8.74 -19.04 1.78
N LEU A 327 9.84 -18.55 1.20
CA LEU A 327 10.53 -17.32 1.62
C LEU A 327 9.66 -16.07 1.43
N LEU A 328 8.94 -15.97 0.32
CA LEU A 328 7.94 -14.94 0.07
C LEU A 328 6.85 -14.96 1.15
N LYS A 329 6.30 -16.14 1.45
CA LYS A 329 5.28 -16.32 2.49
C LYS A 329 5.80 -15.93 3.89
N ALA A 330 7.04 -16.27 4.22
CA ALA A 330 7.68 -15.87 5.47
C ALA A 330 7.83 -14.35 5.57
N SER A 331 8.22 -13.68 4.48
CA SER A 331 8.29 -12.21 4.40
C SER A 331 6.93 -11.56 4.66
N ILE A 332 5.87 -12.02 3.98
CA ILE A 332 4.51 -11.51 4.18
C ILE A 332 4.05 -11.70 5.63
N ALA A 333 4.31 -12.87 6.23
CA ALA A 333 3.94 -13.14 7.62
C ALA A 333 4.69 -12.24 8.62
N HIS A 334 5.97 -11.96 8.37
CA HIS A 334 6.76 -11.04 9.18
C HIS A 334 6.19 -9.62 9.14
N ILE A 335 5.90 -9.09 7.95
CA ILE A 335 5.35 -7.73 7.81
C ILE A 335 3.95 -7.64 8.41
N HIS A 336 3.11 -8.66 8.24
CA HIS A 336 1.80 -8.73 8.87
C HIS A 336 1.90 -8.71 10.41
N TYR A 337 2.83 -9.46 11.00
CA TYR A 337 3.11 -9.39 12.43
C TYR A 337 3.50 -7.98 12.89
N LEU A 338 4.41 -7.31 12.16
CA LEU A 338 4.84 -5.95 12.52
C LEU A 338 3.69 -4.94 12.47
N ILE A 339 2.77 -5.07 11.51
CA ILE A 339 1.60 -4.19 11.41
C ILE A 339 0.66 -4.39 12.59
N VAL A 340 0.35 -5.64 12.95
CA VAL A 340 -0.47 -5.95 14.13
C VAL A 340 0.21 -5.44 15.40
N LYS A 341 1.51 -5.72 15.57
CA LYS A 341 2.31 -5.24 16.71
C LYS A 341 2.26 -3.71 16.84
N SER A 342 2.47 -2.99 15.73
CA SER A 342 2.44 -1.53 15.73
C SER A 342 1.06 -0.98 16.14
N PHE A 343 -0.03 -1.64 15.75
CA PHE A 343 -1.37 -1.20 16.15
C PHE A 343 -1.59 -1.41 17.65
N VAL A 344 -1.20 -2.58 18.18
CA VAL A 344 -1.28 -2.86 19.63
C VAL A 344 -0.47 -1.86 20.45
N GLU A 345 0.75 -1.53 20.01
CA GLU A 345 1.60 -0.53 20.69
C GLU A 345 0.95 0.86 20.73
N VAL A 346 0.25 1.26 19.65
CA VAL A 346 -0.50 2.52 19.64
C VAL A 346 -1.61 2.53 20.68
N LEU A 347 -2.31 1.40 20.91
CA LEU A 347 -3.34 1.34 21.96
C LEU A 347 -2.78 1.69 23.34
N GLY A 348 -1.55 1.25 23.65
CA GLY A 348 -0.87 1.59 24.90
C GLY A 348 -0.54 3.08 25.04
N SER A 349 -0.39 3.81 23.93
CA SER A 349 -0.12 5.26 23.96
C SER A 349 -1.36 6.14 24.17
N LEU A 350 -2.57 5.55 24.16
CA LEU A 350 -3.85 6.28 24.15
C LEU A 350 -4.54 6.35 25.52
N GLU A 351 -3.83 6.11 26.62
CA GLU A 351 -4.37 6.10 27.99
C GLU A 351 -5.16 7.37 28.34
N LYS A 352 -4.78 8.52 27.78
CA LYS A 352 -5.43 9.83 28.02
C LYS A 352 -6.70 10.05 27.20
N SER A 353 -7.06 9.14 26.30
CA SER A 353 -8.19 9.25 25.39
C SER A 353 -9.03 7.95 25.39
N PRO A 354 -9.66 7.58 26.52
CA PRO A 354 -10.27 6.27 26.71
C PRO A 354 -11.40 5.95 25.70
N GLY A 355 -12.15 6.96 25.27
CA GLY A 355 -13.18 6.79 24.22
C GLY A 355 -12.58 6.38 22.88
N ILE A 356 -11.50 7.07 22.46
CA ILE A 356 -10.78 6.77 21.22
C ILE A 356 -10.07 5.41 21.32
N GLN A 357 -9.42 5.15 22.46
CA GLN A 357 -8.74 3.89 22.73
C GLN A 357 -9.70 2.71 22.60
N LYS A 358 -10.92 2.81 23.13
CA LYS A 358 -11.95 1.77 23.02
C LYS A 358 -12.31 1.46 21.56
N VAL A 359 -12.56 2.49 20.75
CA VAL A 359 -12.92 2.32 19.33
C VAL A 359 -11.75 1.74 18.52
N LEU A 360 -10.55 2.29 18.71
CA LEU A 360 -9.34 1.79 18.03
C LEU A 360 -8.98 0.38 18.47
N LYS A 361 -9.25 0.01 19.72
CA LYS A 361 -9.09 -1.37 20.18
C LYS A 361 -10.00 -2.31 19.40
N SER A 362 -11.28 -1.98 19.21
CA SER A 362 -12.18 -2.80 18.38
C SER A 362 -11.66 -2.95 16.94
N LEU A 363 -11.11 -1.89 16.35
CA LEU A 363 -10.49 -1.98 15.01
C LEU A 363 -9.22 -2.84 15.02
N CYS A 364 -8.37 -2.71 16.04
CA CYS A 364 -7.16 -3.52 16.19
C CYS A 364 -7.52 -5.01 16.31
N ASP A 365 -8.49 -5.34 17.16
CA ASP A 365 -9.00 -6.70 17.32
C ASP A 365 -9.60 -7.21 15.99
N LEU A 366 -10.41 -6.39 15.30
CA LEU A 366 -11.01 -6.78 14.01
C LEU A 366 -9.92 -7.07 12.97
N HIS A 367 -8.90 -6.22 12.86
CA HIS A 367 -7.79 -6.40 11.93
C HIS A 367 -7.01 -7.69 12.22
N ALA A 368 -6.64 -7.90 13.49
CA ALA A 368 -5.89 -9.09 13.90
C ALA A 368 -6.69 -10.38 13.70
N LEU A 369 -7.96 -10.43 14.12
CA LEU A 369 -8.79 -11.62 13.99
C LEU A 369 -9.17 -11.90 12.54
N HIS A 370 -9.41 -10.86 11.72
CA HIS A 370 -9.62 -11.04 10.28
C HIS A 370 -8.39 -11.66 9.60
N GLY A 371 -7.17 -11.25 9.97
CA GLY A 371 -5.96 -11.84 9.42
C GLY A 371 -5.74 -13.29 9.87
N ILE A 372 -6.14 -13.66 11.10
CA ILE A 372 -6.14 -15.07 11.54
C ILE A 372 -7.15 -15.88 10.74
N PHE A 373 -8.37 -15.38 10.59
CA PHE A 373 -9.43 -16.01 9.80
C PHE A 373 -9.00 -16.23 8.33
N THR A 374 -8.44 -15.20 7.70
CA THR A 374 -8.02 -15.23 6.29
C THR A 374 -6.84 -16.16 6.04
N HIS A 375 -5.93 -16.30 7.01
CA HIS A 375 -4.74 -17.12 6.90
C HIS A 375 -4.77 -18.33 7.84
N ALA A 376 -5.95 -18.86 8.13
CA ALA A 376 -6.17 -19.91 9.12
C ALA A 376 -5.20 -21.10 9.00
N GLY A 377 -4.91 -21.54 7.78
CA GLY A 377 -3.97 -22.63 7.52
C GLY A 377 -2.58 -22.41 8.10
N ASP A 378 -2.10 -21.16 8.17
CA ASP A 378 -0.78 -20.85 8.74
C ASP A 378 -0.75 -20.96 10.26
N PHE A 379 -1.88 -20.68 10.91
CA PHE A 379 -2.05 -20.70 12.35
C PHE A 379 -2.38 -22.09 12.88
N LEU A 380 -3.02 -22.92 12.06
CA LEU A 380 -3.39 -24.31 12.39
C LEU A 380 -2.26 -25.32 12.13
N LEU A 381 -1.32 -25.03 11.22
CA LEU A 381 -0.46 -26.05 10.60
C LEU A 381 0.31 -26.95 11.57
N ASP A 382 0.75 -26.39 12.70
CA ASP A 382 1.51 -27.11 13.73
C ASP A 382 0.76 -27.20 15.07
N GLY A 383 -0.55 -26.90 15.06
CA GLY A 383 -1.40 -27.01 16.24
C GLY A 383 -1.24 -25.88 17.26
N HIS A 384 -0.50 -24.81 16.97
CA HIS A 384 -0.44 -23.66 17.87
C HIS A 384 -1.83 -23.08 18.13
N LEU A 385 -2.65 -22.95 17.09
CA LEU A 385 -4.10 -22.78 17.22
C LEU A 385 -4.79 -24.09 16.85
N SER A 386 -5.78 -24.48 17.66
CA SER A 386 -6.67 -25.59 17.35
C SER A 386 -7.85 -25.16 16.48
N ALA A 387 -8.53 -26.12 15.83
CA ALA A 387 -9.77 -25.85 15.10
C ALA A 387 -10.84 -25.19 15.99
N LYS A 388 -10.98 -25.66 17.24
CA LYS A 388 -11.92 -25.07 18.21
C LYS A 388 -11.58 -23.61 18.52
N GLN A 389 -10.30 -23.27 18.64
CA GLN A 389 -9.86 -21.89 18.83
C GLN A 389 -10.08 -21.03 17.57
N LEU A 390 -10.00 -21.61 16.38
CA LEU A 390 -10.38 -20.90 15.16
C LEU A 390 -11.89 -20.59 15.10
N ASP A 391 -12.74 -21.48 15.60
CA ASP A 391 -14.18 -21.19 15.75
C ASP A 391 -14.43 -20.05 16.75
N MET A 392 -13.64 -19.99 17.84
CA MET A 392 -13.64 -18.88 18.80
C MET A 392 -13.22 -17.56 18.14
N VAL A 393 -12.12 -17.57 17.37
CA VAL A 393 -11.69 -16.40 16.58
C VAL A 393 -12.80 -15.94 15.65
N THR A 394 -13.45 -16.87 14.94
CA THR A 394 -14.53 -16.57 13.99
C THR A 394 -15.73 -15.95 14.71
N THR A 395 -16.08 -16.46 15.89
CA THR A 395 -17.17 -15.91 16.73
C THR A 395 -16.90 -14.45 17.11
N SER A 396 -15.72 -14.16 17.67
CA SER A 396 -15.34 -12.79 18.06
C SER A 396 -15.18 -11.86 16.85
N TYR A 397 -14.61 -12.35 15.76
CA TYR A 397 -14.49 -11.63 14.49
C TYR A 397 -15.85 -11.17 13.97
N LEU A 398 -16.83 -12.08 13.87
CA LEU A 398 -18.17 -11.75 13.39
C LEU A 398 -18.93 -10.85 14.36
N GLY A 399 -18.71 -11.00 15.67
CA GLY A 399 -19.25 -10.10 16.70
C GLY A 399 -18.74 -8.66 16.56
N LEU A 400 -17.44 -8.49 16.26
CA LEU A 400 -16.82 -7.18 16.06
C LEU A 400 -17.38 -6.44 14.84
N LEU A 401 -17.81 -7.14 13.78
CA LEU A 401 -18.46 -6.51 12.62
C LEU A 401 -19.72 -5.72 13.07
N ALA A 402 -20.55 -6.32 13.91
CA ALA A 402 -21.77 -5.68 14.41
C ALA A 402 -21.48 -4.49 15.35
N VAL A 403 -20.38 -4.54 16.11
CA VAL A 403 -19.92 -3.45 16.97
C VAL A 403 -19.46 -2.27 16.12
N ILE A 404 -18.52 -2.49 15.21
CA ILE A 404 -17.87 -1.44 14.40
C ILE A 404 -18.84 -0.82 13.40
N ARG A 405 -19.82 -1.58 12.90
CA ARG A 405 -20.86 -1.07 12.00
C ARG A 405 -21.51 0.22 12.53
N LYS A 406 -21.72 0.33 13.84
CA LYS A 406 -22.38 1.49 14.47
C LYS A 406 -21.60 2.78 14.30
N ASP A 407 -20.26 2.68 14.27
CA ASP A 407 -19.35 3.81 14.18
C ASP A 407 -18.71 3.94 12.79
N ALA A 408 -19.10 3.08 11.82
CA ALA A 408 -18.42 2.96 10.53
C ALA A 408 -18.37 4.29 9.75
N VAL A 409 -19.43 5.09 9.77
CA VAL A 409 -19.47 6.41 9.12
C VAL A 409 -18.53 7.39 9.83
N SER A 410 -18.64 7.52 11.15
CA SER A 410 -17.76 8.37 11.95
C SER A 410 -16.27 8.02 11.77
N LEU A 411 -15.97 6.73 11.62
CA LEU A 411 -14.61 6.23 11.41
C LEU A 411 -14.04 6.58 10.02
N VAL A 412 -14.86 6.63 8.97
CA VAL A 412 -14.40 7.12 7.66
C VAL A 412 -14.40 8.63 7.56
N ASP A 413 -15.30 9.31 8.27
CA ASP A 413 -15.32 10.76 8.36
C ASP A 413 -14.12 11.31 9.13
N ALA A 414 -13.57 10.55 10.07
CA ALA A 414 -12.32 10.87 10.77
C ALA A 414 -11.07 10.90 9.86
N PHE A 415 -11.17 10.40 8.62
CA PHE A 415 -10.12 10.61 7.61
C PHE A 415 -10.14 12.02 7.02
N ASP A 416 -11.20 12.79 7.28
CA ASP A 416 -11.32 14.22 6.95
C ASP A 416 -11.13 14.55 5.47
N TYR A 417 -11.71 13.73 4.59
CA TYR A 417 -11.72 14.01 3.16
C TYR A 417 -12.89 14.90 2.77
N ALA A 418 -12.58 16.03 2.13
CA ALA A 418 -13.56 16.87 1.45
C ALA A 418 -14.05 16.18 0.16
N ASP A 419 -15.29 16.49 -0.26
CA ASP A 419 -15.88 15.89 -1.46
C ASP A 419 -15.09 16.20 -2.74
N GLN A 420 -14.40 17.35 -2.80
CA GLN A 420 -13.49 17.72 -3.90
C GLN A 420 -12.23 16.85 -3.94
N GLN A 421 -11.84 16.23 -2.82
CA GLN A 421 -10.71 15.30 -2.76
C GLN A 421 -11.13 13.85 -3.02
N LEU A 422 -12.38 13.49 -2.64
CA LEU A 422 -12.97 12.18 -2.93
C LEU A 422 -13.37 12.05 -4.40
N LEU A 423 -13.79 13.15 -5.02
CA LEU A 423 -14.26 13.21 -6.40
C LEU A 423 -15.37 12.19 -6.73
N SER A 424 -16.17 11.80 -5.73
CA SER A 424 -17.17 10.74 -5.83
C SER A 424 -18.59 11.28 -5.68
N ALA A 425 -19.49 10.91 -6.58
CA ALA A 425 -20.92 11.19 -6.44
C ALA A 425 -21.58 10.33 -5.37
N ILE A 426 -21.09 9.09 -5.20
CA ILE A 426 -21.69 8.09 -4.32
C ILE A 426 -21.11 8.11 -2.90
N GLY A 427 -19.97 8.79 -2.72
CA GLY A 427 -19.29 8.98 -1.44
C GLY A 427 -19.46 10.38 -0.84
N SER A 428 -20.41 11.19 -1.34
CA SER A 428 -20.62 12.56 -0.87
C SER A 428 -20.92 12.60 0.63
N TYR A 429 -20.42 13.63 1.31
CA TYR A 429 -20.57 13.78 2.76
C TYR A 429 -22.04 13.88 3.19
N ASP A 430 -22.86 14.55 2.39
CA ASP A 430 -24.29 14.76 2.65
C ASP A 430 -25.18 13.51 2.40
N GLY A 431 -24.62 12.46 1.78
CA GLY A 431 -25.35 11.26 1.40
C GLY A 431 -26.37 11.46 0.27
N ASN A 432 -26.35 12.57 -0.47
CA ASN A 432 -27.29 12.88 -1.55
C ASN A 432 -26.93 12.18 -2.88
N VAL A 433 -26.71 10.87 -2.81
CA VAL A 433 -26.09 10.05 -3.85
C VAL A 433 -26.85 10.11 -5.18
N TYR A 434 -28.17 9.90 -5.17
CA TYR A 434 -28.94 9.76 -6.41
C TYR A 434 -29.07 11.09 -7.18
N HIS A 435 -29.20 12.20 -6.45
CA HIS A 435 -29.20 13.53 -7.05
C HIS A 435 -27.83 13.85 -7.67
N ASN A 436 -26.74 13.61 -6.93
CA ASN A 436 -25.39 13.87 -7.40
C ASN A 436 -25.03 13.02 -8.63
N LEU A 437 -25.48 11.76 -8.66
CA LEU A 437 -25.33 10.90 -9.84
C LEU A 437 -26.08 11.46 -11.05
N LEU A 438 -27.34 11.87 -10.89
CA LEU A 438 -28.15 12.46 -11.96
C LEU A 438 -27.52 13.76 -12.48
N GLU A 439 -27.11 14.65 -11.59
CA GLU A 439 -26.53 15.94 -11.96
C GLU A 439 -25.22 15.76 -12.75
N ARG A 440 -24.34 14.84 -12.31
CA ARG A 440 -23.11 14.53 -13.05
C ARG A 440 -23.40 13.87 -14.39
N ALA A 441 -24.37 12.95 -14.43
CA ALA A 441 -24.78 12.30 -15.67
C ALA A 441 -25.29 13.34 -16.68
N GLN A 442 -26.16 14.27 -16.28
CA GLN A 442 -26.68 15.33 -17.15
C GLN A 442 -25.58 16.23 -17.73
N LYS A 443 -24.52 16.49 -16.97
CA LYS A 443 -23.36 17.28 -17.39
C LYS A 443 -22.40 16.55 -18.33
N ASN A 444 -22.62 15.26 -18.64
CA ASN A 444 -21.78 14.52 -19.58
C ASN A 444 -21.85 15.17 -20.98
N PRO A 445 -20.71 15.57 -21.59
CA PRO A 445 -20.67 16.17 -22.92
C PRO A 445 -21.38 15.36 -24.02
N GLU A 446 -21.41 14.03 -23.89
CA GLU A 446 -22.09 13.14 -24.85
C GLU A 446 -23.60 13.38 -24.90
N ASN A 447 -24.23 13.86 -23.82
CA ASN A 447 -25.67 14.16 -23.83
C ASN A 447 -26.03 15.38 -24.69
N ASN A 448 -25.04 16.21 -25.04
CA ASN A 448 -25.22 17.37 -25.91
C ASN A 448 -24.91 17.06 -27.38
N GLN A 449 -24.46 15.83 -27.69
CA GLN A 449 -24.32 15.37 -29.06
C GLN A 449 -25.69 14.89 -29.53
N VAL A 450 -26.35 15.69 -30.36
CA VAL A 450 -27.57 15.29 -31.06
C VAL A 450 -27.18 14.19 -32.05
N ASN A 451 -27.73 12.99 -31.90
CA ASN A 451 -27.57 11.89 -32.87
C ASN A 451 -28.09 12.29 -34.25
#